data_AF-A0A843JS45-F1
#
_entry.id   AF-A0A843JS45-F1
#
_cell.length_a   1.000
_cell.length_b   1.000
_cell.length_c   1.000
_cell.angle_alpha   90.00
_cell.angle_beta   90.00
_cell.angle_gamma   90.00
#
_symmetry.space_group_name_H-M   'P 1'
#
loop_
_entity.id
_entity.type
_entity.pdbx_description
1 polymer ?
#
loop_
_entity_poly.entity_id
_entity_poly.type
_entity_poly.pdbx_seq_one_letter_code
_entity_poly.pdbx_strand_id
1 'polypeptide(L)'
;MSASVFRYPYKDVYDTEKAKQYYEQALAIKPDYYDATYNIGVLYTTMANKYIEQANDITGFSKAEQEQYNNLIEQANGLLRTGLPYLKQAYEAQPSDDVKNVLRSIYVKLNMTDEIKALDGK
;
A
#
# COMPACT_ATOMS: atom_id res chain seq x y z
N MET A 1 5.74 -32.53 5.36
CA MET A 1 5.12 -31.67 6.40
C MET A 1 5.43 -30.24 5.99
N SER A 2 4.51 -29.31 5.74
CA SER A 2 3.09 -29.16 6.08
C SER A 2 2.31 -28.66 4.86
N ALA A 3 1.11 -29.21 4.67
CA ALA A 3 0.15 -28.77 3.67
C ALA A 3 -0.74 -27.67 4.28
N SER A 4 -0.28 -26.42 4.31
CA SER A 4 -1.07 -25.31 4.87
C SER A 4 -1.10 -23.99 4.08
N VAL A 5 -0.48 -23.85 2.89
CA VAL A 5 -0.25 -22.50 2.33
C VAL A 5 -1.14 -22.09 1.13
N PHE A 6 -1.89 -22.99 0.49
CA PHE A 6 -2.53 -22.64 -0.80
C PHE A 6 -3.95 -22.04 -0.74
N ARG A 7 -4.55 -21.77 0.43
CA ARG A 7 -5.98 -21.42 0.50
C ARG A 7 -6.35 -19.94 0.66
N TYR A 8 -5.42 -19.02 0.96
CA TYR A 8 -5.79 -17.61 1.21
C TYR A 8 -5.30 -16.52 0.23
N PRO A 9 -4.30 -16.70 -0.66
CA PRO A 9 -3.84 -15.56 -1.47
C PRO A 9 -4.90 -15.08 -2.48
N TYR A 10 -5.73 -15.98 -3.03
CA TYR A 10 -6.74 -15.62 -4.03
C TYR A 10 -7.95 -14.85 -3.46
N LYS A 11 -8.38 -15.19 -2.24
CA LYS A 11 -9.53 -14.53 -1.61
C LYS A 11 -9.19 -13.09 -1.28
N ASP A 12 -8.03 -12.88 -0.68
CA ASP A 12 -7.65 -11.54 -0.25
C ASP A 12 -7.36 -10.63 -1.44
N VAL A 13 -6.84 -11.15 -2.56
CA VAL A 13 -6.68 -10.39 -3.82
C VAL A 13 -8.05 -10.01 -4.40
N TYR A 14 -9.00 -10.93 -4.42
CA TYR A 14 -10.37 -10.66 -4.88
C TYR A 14 -11.07 -9.60 -4.02
N ASP A 15 -10.93 -9.71 -2.69
CA ASP A 15 -11.51 -8.74 -1.76
C ASP A 15 -10.88 -7.34 -1.93
N THR A 16 -9.56 -7.25 -2.20
CA THR A 16 -8.91 -5.97 -2.48
C THR A 16 -9.31 -5.35 -3.81
N GLU A 17 -9.43 -6.13 -4.89
CA GLU A 17 -9.87 -5.58 -6.19
C GLU A 17 -11.33 -5.11 -6.15
N LYS A 18 -12.19 -5.85 -5.45
CA LYS A 18 -13.59 -5.44 -5.26
C LYS A 18 -13.68 -4.16 -4.42
N ALA A 19 -12.92 -4.05 -3.33
CA ALA A 19 -12.85 -2.84 -2.52
C ALA A 19 -12.35 -1.64 -3.34
N LYS A 20 -11.32 -1.84 -4.17
CA LYS A 20 -10.79 -0.81 -5.05
C LYS A 20 -11.87 -0.28 -5.99
N GLN A 21 -12.60 -1.16 -6.67
CA GLN A 21 -13.72 -0.76 -7.55
C GLN A 21 -14.79 0.04 -6.81
N TYR A 22 -15.15 -0.35 -5.58
CA TYR A 22 -16.12 0.40 -4.79
C TYR A 22 -15.65 1.81 -4.45
N TYR A 23 -14.39 1.98 -4.04
CA TYR A 23 -13.86 3.31 -3.72
C TYR A 23 -13.69 4.17 -4.98
N GLU A 24 -13.24 3.60 -6.09
CA GLU A 24 -13.16 4.30 -7.38
C GLU A 24 -14.53 4.79 -7.85
N GLN A 25 -15.58 3.96 -7.71
CA GLN A 25 -16.96 4.38 -8.01
C GLN A 25 -17.44 5.48 -7.06
N ALA A 26 -17.15 5.36 -5.77
CA ALA A 26 -17.53 6.38 -4.79
C ALA A 26 -16.86 7.74 -5.11
N LEU A 27 -15.58 7.74 -5.50
CA LEU A 27 -14.84 8.94 -5.89
C LEU A 27 -15.27 9.49 -7.26
N ALA A 28 -15.75 8.64 -8.17
CA ALA A 28 -16.35 9.10 -9.42
C ALA A 28 -17.67 9.87 -9.19
N ILE A 29 -18.45 9.49 -8.16
CA ILE A 29 -19.70 10.18 -7.79
C ILE A 29 -19.41 11.41 -6.94
N LYS A 30 -18.49 11.29 -5.98
CA LYS A 30 -18.12 12.35 -5.03
C LYS A 30 -16.58 12.44 -4.92
N PRO A 31 -15.92 13.27 -5.75
CA PRO A 31 -14.46 13.37 -5.79
C PRO A 31 -13.80 13.87 -4.50
N ASP A 32 -14.56 14.54 -3.63
CA ASP A 32 -14.13 15.07 -2.34
C ASP A 32 -14.55 14.15 -1.16
N TYR A 33 -14.95 12.90 -1.44
CA TYR A 33 -15.39 11.99 -0.38
C TYR A 33 -14.22 11.48 0.45
N TYR A 34 -13.97 12.17 1.58
CA TYR A 34 -12.88 11.87 2.49
C TYR A 34 -12.71 10.39 2.82
N ASP A 35 -13.76 9.69 3.25
CA ASP A 35 -13.65 8.29 3.66
C ASP A 35 -13.22 7.39 2.50
N ALA A 36 -13.72 7.62 1.28
CA ALA A 36 -13.31 6.85 0.11
C ALA A 36 -11.86 7.18 -0.28
N THR A 37 -11.46 8.45 -0.22
CA THR A 37 -10.08 8.90 -0.49
C THR A 37 -9.09 8.30 0.52
N TYR A 38 -9.40 8.35 1.81
CA TYR A 38 -8.56 7.73 2.84
C TYR A 38 -8.48 6.21 2.66
N ASN A 39 -9.63 5.54 2.53
CA ASN A 39 -9.68 4.09 2.47
C ASN A 39 -9.06 3.51 1.21
N ILE A 40 -9.16 4.18 0.04
CA ILE A 40 -8.48 3.70 -1.17
C ILE A 40 -6.95 3.81 -1.04
N GLY A 41 -6.45 4.86 -0.38
CA GLY A 41 -5.02 5.00 -0.07
C GLY A 41 -4.51 3.94 0.89
N VAL A 42 -5.27 3.64 1.95
CA VAL A 42 -4.97 2.53 2.87
C VAL A 42 -5.02 1.19 2.14
N LEU A 43 -5.99 0.97 1.26
CA LEU A 43 -6.13 -0.26 0.48
C LEU A 43 -4.88 -0.53 -0.38
N TYR A 44 -4.36 0.49 -1.08
CA TYR A 44 -3.10 0.36 -1.82
C TYR A 44 -1.92 -0.02 -0.91
N THR A 45 -1.89 0.52 0.30
CA THR A 45 -0.87 0.17 1.31
C THR A 45 -1.00 -1.29 1.76
N THR A 46 -2.22 -1.77 1.97
CA THR A 46 -2.50 -3.18 2.29
C THR A 46 -2.09 -4.11 1.15
N MET A 47 -2.38 -3.75 -0.11
CA MET A 47 -1.96 -4.51 -1.27
C MET A 47 -0.43 -4.57 -1.37
N ALA A 48 0.27 -3.45 -1.16
CA ALA A 48 1.73 -3.41 -1.15
C ALA A 48 2.34 -4.31 -0.07
N ASN A 49 1.76 -4.32 1.14
CA ASN A 49 2.25 -5.15 2.23
C ASN A 49 2.22 -6.65 1.91
N LYS A 50 1.22 -7.12 1.15
CA LYS A 50 1.16 -8.53 0.72
C LYS A 50 2.34 -8.92 -0.18
N TYR A 51 2.83 -8.00 -1.01
CA TYR A 51 4.02 -8.24 -1.83
C TYR A 51 5.29 -8.22 -0.99
N ILE A 52 5.37 -7.34 0.00
CA ILE A 52 6.49 -7.30 0.95
C ILE A 52 6.54 -8.59 1.80
N GLU A 53 5.40 -9.07 2.26
CA GLU A 53 5.29 -10.35 2.98
C GLU A 53 5.80 -11.52 2.13
N GLN A 54 5.36 -11.61 0.87
CA GLN A 54 5.88 -12.61 -0.07
C GLN A 54 7.38 -12.46 -0.32
N ALA A 55 7.90 -11.23 -0.36
CA ALA A 55 9.33 -10.99 -0.53
C ALA A 55 10.12 -11.46 0.70
N ASN A 56 9.59 -11.26 1.91
CA ASN A 56 10.22 -11.70 3.15
C ASN A 56 10.29 -13.22 3.31
N ASP A 57 9.40 -13.96 2.64
CA ASP A 57 9.44 -15.44 2.61
C ASP A 57 10.58 -15.98 1.72
N ILE A 58 11.19 -15.14 0.88
CA ILE A 58 12.34 -15.52 0.04
C ILE A 58 13.61 -15.47 0.89
N THR A 59 14.03 -16.65 1.36
CA THR A 59 15.20 -16.81 2.24
C THR A 59 16.47 -17.26 1.51
N GLY A 60 16.34 -17.64 0.24
CA GLY A 60 17.46 -18.09 -0.58
C GLY A 60 18.21 -16.93 -1.24
N PHE A 61 19.45 -17.21 -1.63
CA PHE A 61 20.38 -16.21 -2.20
C PHE A 61 20.71 -16.48 -3.66
N SER A 62 20.01 -17.40 -4.34
CA SER A 62 20.23 -17.62 -5.76
C SER A 62 19.85 -16.38 -6.57
N LYS A 63 20.42 -16.25 -7.77
CA LYS A 63 20.10 -15.14 -8.67
C LYS A 63 18.60 -15.05 -8.98
N ALA A 64 17.95 -16.19 -9.19
CA ALA A 64 16.52 -16.24 -9.49
C ALA A 64 15.65 -15.77 -8.30
N GLU A 65 16.03 -16.15 -7.08
CA GLU A 65 15.35 -15.71 -5.85
C GLU A 65 15.55 -14.22 -5.60
N GLN A 66 16.76 -13.69 -5.82
CA GLN A 66 17.02 -12.25 -5.72
C GLN A 66 16.21 -11.45 -6.75
N GLU A 67 16.09 -11.96 -7.98
CA GLU A 67 15.25 -11.34 -9.01
C GLU A 67 13.77 -11.35 -8.63
N GLN A 68 13.27 -12.47 -8.09
CA GLN A 68 11.91 -12.56 -7.58
C GLN A 68 11.66 -11.58 -6.42
N TYR A 69 12.59 -11.48 -5.45
CA TYR A 69 12.52 -10.52 -4.36
C TYR A 69 12.41 -9.09 -4.88
N ASN A 70 13.31 -8.70 -5.80
CA ASN A 70 13.31 -7.36 -6.38
C ASN A 70 12.00 -7.04 -7.12
N ASN A 71 11.46 -8.01 -7.87
CA ASN A 71 10.19 -7.85 -8.58
C ASN A 71 9.00 -7.67 -7.64
N LEU A 72 8.98 -8.35 -6.49
CA LEU A 72 7.93 -8.18 -5.47
C LEU A 72 8.04 -6.81 -4.79
N ILE A 73 9.26 -6.37 -4.47
CA ILE A 73 9.50 -5.04 -3.91
C ILE A 73 9.10 -3.93 -4.89
N GLU A 74 9.39 -4.08 -6.19
CA GLU A 74 8.97 -3.08 -7.17
C GLU A 74 7.44 -3.02 -7.34
N GLN A 75 6.75 -4.17 -7.29
CA GLN A 75 5.28 -4.21 -7.28
C GLN A 75 4.71 -3.52 -6.03
N ALA A 76 5.29 -3.78 -4.86
CA ALA A 76 4.91 -3.09 -3.63
C ALA A 76 5.10 -1.58 -3.75
N ASN A 77 6.27 -1.13 -4.23
CA ASN A 77 6.58 0.28 -4.41
C ASN A 77 5.65 0.97 -5.41
N GLY A 78 5.29 0.29 -6.50
CA GLY A 78 4.30 0.77 -7.47
C GLY A 78 2.96 1.05 -6.81
N LEU A 79 2.45 0.12 -6.01
CA LEU A 79 1.19 0.28 -5.29
C LEU A 79 1.25 1.41 -4.26
N LEU A 80 2.35 1.53 -3.51
CA LEU A 80 2.55 2.64 -2.58
C LEU A 80 2.53 4.00 -3.30
N ARG A 81 3.18 4.10 -4.46
CA ARG A 81 3.16 5.32 -5.29
C ARG A 81 1.75 5.63 -5.82
N THR A 82 0.96 4.62 -6.17
CA THR A 82 -0.45 4.81 -6.58
C THR A 82 -1.34 5.26 -5.41
N GLY A 83 -1.14 4.72 -4.21
CA GLY A 83 -1.90 5.08 -3.01
C GLY A 83 -1.54 6.44 -2.42
N LEU A 84 -0.30 6.88 -2.61
CA LEU A 84 0.26 8.07 -1.96
C LEU A 84 -0.53 9.37 -2.23
N PRO A 85 -0.93 9.71 -3.48
CA PRO A 85 -1.73 10.90 -3.76
C PRO A 85 -3.04 10.94 -2.97
N TYR A 86 -3.72 9.81 -2.80
CA TYR A 86 -4.97 9.73 -2.04
C TYR A 86 -4.75 10.02 -0.57
N LEU A 87 -3.70 9.46 0.05
CA LEU A 87 -3.38 9.71 1.45
C LEU A 87 -2.93 11.16 1.69
N LYS A 88 -2.21 11.77 0.73
CA LYS A 88 -1.87 13.19 0.79
C LYS A 88 -3.13 14.06 0.74
N GLN A 89 -4.04 13.77 -0.19
CA GLN A 89 -5.32 14.48 -0.30
C GLN A 89 -6.16 14.30 0.98
N ALA A 90 -6.23 13.09 1.53
CA ALA A 90 -6.90 12.85 2.80
C ALA A 90 -6.28 13.68 3.92
N TYR A 91 -4.95 13.68 4.06
CA TYR A 91 -4.27 14.47 5.09
C TYR A 91 -4.49 15.98 4.93
N GLU A 92 -4.53 16.47 3.69
CA GLU A 92 -4.84 17.89 3.41
C GLU A 92 -6.28 18.26 3.77
N ALA A 93 -7.24 17.36 3.51
CA ALA A 93 -8.65 17.59 3.82
C ALA A 93 -8.94 17.49 5.32
N GLN A 94 -8.36 16.50 6.00
CA GLN A 94 -8.52 16.28 7.43
C GLN A 94 -7.21 15.75 8.04
N PRO A 95 -6.33 16.64 8.51
CA PRO A 95 -5.10 16.26 9.19
C PRO A 95 -5.41 15.43 10.45
N SER A 96 -4.78 14.27 10.57
CA SER A 96 -4.86 13.42 11.76
C SER A 96 -3.60 12.56 11.90
N ASP A 97 -3.32 12.13 13.13
CA ASP A 97 -2.17 11.26 13.40
C ASP A 97 -2.28 9.93 12.67
N ASP A 98 -3.49 9.41 12.46
CA ASP A 98 -3.73 8.18 11.72
C ASP A 98 -3.24 8.29 10.27
N VAL A 99 -3.66 9.33 9.54
CA VAL A 99 -3.21 9.55 8.15
C VAL A 99 -1.72 9.89 8.11
N LYS A 100 -1.22 10.69 9.07
CA LYS A 100 0.20 11.02 9.21
C LYS A 100 1.06 9.77 9.37
N ASN A 101 0.64 8.81 10.20
CA ASN A 101 1.37 7.57 10.43
C ASN A 101 1.41 6.68 9.18
N VAL A 102 0.31 6.59 8.44
CA VAL A 102 0.29 5.85 7.16
C VAL A 102 1.23 6.52 6.15
N LEU A 103 1.16 7.84 5.98
CA LEU A 103 2.05 8.59 5.10
C LEU A 103 3.53 8.37 5.46
N ARG A 104 3.88 8.45 6.76
CA ARG A 104 5.24 8.19 7.24
C ARG A 104 5.69 6.77 6.87
N SER A 105 4.83 5.76 7.06
CA SER A 105 5.14 4.37 6.68
C SER A 105 5.47 4.24 5.19
N ILE A 106 4.69 4.91 4.33
CA ILE A 106 4.95 4.93 2.89
C ILE A 106 6.28 5.61 2.57
N TYR A 107 6.53 6.78 3.15
CA TYR A 107 7.76 7.52 2.88
C TYR A 107 9.01 6.76 3.30
N VAL A 108 8.97 6.04 4.42
CA VAL A 108 10.06 5.15 4.84
C VAL A 108 10.30 4.05 3.81
N LYS A 109 9.24 3.36 3.35
CA LYS A 109 9.35 2.26 2.37
C LYS A 109 9.86 2.74 1.01
N LEU A 110 9.50 3.95 0.60
CA LEU A 110 9.93 4.56 -0.65
C LEU A 110 11.22 5.38 -0.54
N ASN A 111 11.87 5.42 0.63
CA ASN A 111 13.06 6.22 0.91
C ASN A 111 12.89 7.74 0.63
N MET A 112 11.69 8.26 0.88
CA MET A 112 11.30 9.67 0.68
C MET A 112 11.66 10.51 1.91
N THR A 113 12.96 10.71 2.15
CA THR A 113 13.48 11.31 3.39
C THR A 113 13.10 12.76 3.59
N ASP A 114 12.93 13.53 2.52
CA ASP A 114 12.59 14.94 2.62
C ASP A 114 11.11 15.13 2.98
N GLU A 115 10.26 14.23 2.50
CA GLU A 115 8.84 14.18 2.84
C GLU A 115 8.62 13.75 4.29
N ILE A 116 9.46 12.86 4.84
CA ILE A 116 9.43 12.54 6.28
C ILE A 116 9.70 13.80 7.11
N LYS A 117 10.78 14.54 6.80
CA LYS A 117 11.11 15.78 7.51
C LYS A 117 9.99 16.82 7.39
N ALA A 118 9.43 16.98 6.19
CA ALA A 118 8.33 17.90 5.95
C ALA A 118 7.05 17.50 6.69
N LEU A 119 6.80 16.20 6.84
CA LEU A 119 5.66 15.68 7.59
C LEU A 119 5.83 15.88 9.09
N ASP A 120 7.04 15.71 9.62
CA ASP A 120 7.35 15.86 11.05
C ASP A 120 7.33 17.32 11.50
N GLY A 121 7.61 18.26 10.60
CA GLY A 121 7.54 19.70 10.85
C GLY A 121 6.14 20.32 10.77
N LYS A 122 5.11 19.53 10.42
CA LYS A 122 3.69 19.92 10.40
C LYS A 122 2.97 19.41 11.63
#